data_AF-A0A5U6KV62-F1
#
_entry.id   AF-A0A5U6KV62-F1
#
_cell.length_a   1.000
_cell.length_b   1.000
_cell.length_c   1.000
_cell.angle_alpha   90.00
_cell.angle_beta   90.00
_cell.angle_gamma   90.00
#
_symmetry.space_group_name_H-M   'P 1'
#
loop_
_entity.id
_entity.type
_entity.pdbx_description
1 polymer ?
#
loop_
_entity_poly.entity_id
_entity_poly.type
_entity_poly.pdbx_seq_one_letter_code
_entity_poly.pdbx_strand_id
1 'polypeptide(L)'
;MIARWFWREWRSPSLIIVWLALSLAVACVLALGSISDRMEKGLSQQSREFMAGDRTLQSSREVPKAWLEEARKRGLNVGEQLTFATMTFAGDTPQLASVKAVDSVYPMYGELQTRPGGVKAQPGSVLLAPRLMALLNLKTGDTIDVGDVTLRIAGEVVQEPDSGFNPFQMAPRLMMNMADVEKTGAIQPGSRVMWRYKFGGTPQQLAGYESWLLPQLKPEHRWYGLEEDDGALGKSLERSQQFLLLSALLTLLLAVAAVAVAMSHYCRSRYDLVAILKTLGAGRAQLRKLIIGQWLMVLGLSAVTGGAIGLLFENILLVLLKPVLPADLPPASLWPWLWALGAMTVISLLVGLRPYRLLLATQPLRVLRRDVVARVWPLKIYLPVACAVVVALLAGLMGGSMLLWAVLAGAVILALMCGLVGWMLLNVLRGMTLTSLPLRLAVSRLLRQPW
;
A
#
# COMPACT_ATOMS: atom_id res chain seq x y z
N MET A 1 -44.11 -0.76 3.35
CA MET A 1 -44.26 -1.25 4.74
C MET A 1 -42.91 -1.32 5.47
N ILE A 2 -41.89 -1.99 4.88
CA ILE A 2 -40.55 -2.18 5.47
C ILE A 2 -39.84 -0.84 5.78
N ALA A 3 -39.88 0.14 4.87
CA ALA A 3 -39.26 1.46 5.07
C ALA A 3 -39.86 2.24 6.26
N ARG A 4 -41.20 2.22 6.40
CA ARG A 4 -41.90 2.92 7.51
C ARG A 4 -41.62 2.27 8.86
N TRP A 5 -41.55 0.93 8.88
CA TRP A 5 -41.17 0.19 10.08
C TRP A 5 -39.71 0.46 10.45
N PHE A 6 -38.79 0.44 9.48
CA PHE A 6 -37.38 0.79 9.66
C PHE A 6 -37.17 2.19 10.24
N TRP A 7 -37.86 3.20 9.72
CA TRP A 7 -37.74 4.58 10.18
C TRP A 7 -38.22 4.77 11.62
N ARG A 8 -39.26 4.02 12.02
CA ARG A 8 -39.70 3.96 13.41
C ARG A 8 -38.69 3.24 14.31
N GLU A 9 -38.07 2.20 13.77
CA GLU A 9 -37.11 1.34 14.46
C GLU A 9 -35.71 1.97 14.61
N TRP A 10 -35.37 2.95 13.76
CA TRP A 10 -34.09 3.66 13.81
C TRP A 10 -33.85 4.28 15.19
N ARG A 11 -34.88 4.77 15.87
CA ARG A 11 -34.77 5.33 17.22
C ARG A 11 -34.44 4.30 18.31
N SER A 12 -34.42 3.00 17.99
CA SER A 12 -34.04 1.98 18.97
C SER A 12 -32.52 1.96 19.20
N PRO A 13 -32.04 1.98 20.47
CA PRO A 13 -30.60 1.98 20.78
C PRO A 13 -29.84 0.82 20.13
N SER A 14 -30.49 -0.34 20.04
CA SER A 14 -29.88 -1.54 19.44
C SER A 14 -29.56 -1.40 17.95
N LEU A 15 -30.35 -0.63 17.19
CA LEU A 15 -30.13 -0.44 15.76
C LEU A 15 -29.13 0.69 15.49
N ILE A 16 -29.10 1.72 16.35
CA ILE A 16 -28.12 2.81 16.29
C ILE A 16 -26.70 2.28 16.52
N ILE A 17 -26.49 1.43 17.54
CA ILE A 17 -25.16 0.84 17.83
C ILE A 17 -24.65 0.05 16.63
N VAL A 18 -25.53 -0.73 15.99
CA VAL A 18 -25.18 -1.57 14.84
C VAL A 18 -24.87 -0.70 13.62
N TRP A 19 -25.70 0.30 13.36
CA TRP A 19 -25.48 1.25 12.28
C TRP A 19 -24.17 2.03 12.45
N LEU A 20 -23.87 2.54 13.65
CA LEU A 20 -22.63 3.25 13.98
C LEU A 20 -21.40 2.33 13.80
N ALA A 21 -21.47 1.09 14.31
CA ALA A 21 -20.39 0.13 14.16
C ALA A 21 -20.14 -0.22 12.68
N LEU A 22 -21.21 -0.43 11.90
CA LEU A 22 -21.11 -0.70 10.46
C LEU A 22 -20.59 0.53 9.70
N SER A 23 -21.07 1.74 9.99
CA SER A 23 -20.60 2.96 9.31
C SER A 23 -19.14 3.24 9.63
N LEU A 24 -18.72 3.03 10.87
CA LEU A 24 -17.32 3.18 11.27
C LEU A 24 -16.44 2.14 10.57
N ALA A 25 -16.89 0.88 10.50
CA ALA A 25 -16.19 -0.17 9.76
C ALA A 25 -16.01 0.19 8.28
N VAL A 26 -17.06 0.70 7.61
CA VAL A 26 -16.97 1.17 6.21
C VAL A 26 -15.99 2.32 6.08
N ALA A 27 -16.10 3.33 6.96
CA ALA A 27 -15.25 4.50 6.92
C ALA A 27 -13.77 4.12 7.05
N CYS A 28 -13.43 3.24 8.00
CA CYS A 28 -12.07 2.76 8.20
C CYS A 28 -11.54 2.00 6.98
N VAL A 29 -12.32 1.08 6.41
CA VAL A 29 -11.88 0.27 5.26
C VAL A 29 -11.71 1.13 4.01
N LEU A 30 -12.64 2.05 3.74
CA LEU A 30 -12.54 2.97 2.61
C LEU A 30 -11.37 3.93 2.74
N ALA A 31 -11.25 4.63 3.87
CA ALA A 31 -10.18 5.60 4.07
C ALA A 31 -8.82 4.94 3.95
N LEU A 32 -8.64 3.76 4.59
CA LEU A 32 -7.35 3.10 4.59
C LEU A 32 -7.01 2.47 3.24
N GLY A 33 -8.00 1.89 2.55
CA GLY A 33 -7.82 1.37 1.19
C GLY A 33 -7.49 2.45 0.16
N SER A 34 -8.15 3.61 0.23
CA SER A 34 -7.86 4.72 -0.69
C SER A 34 -6.50 5.37 -0.41
N ILE A 35 -6.12 5.51 0.87
CA ILE A 35 -4.79 6.00 1.26
C ILE A 35 -3.70 5.05 0.79
N SER A 36 -3.85 3.74 0.99
CA SER A 36 -2.87 2.75 0.52
C SER A 36 -2.69 2.80 -0.99
N ASP A 37 -3.79 2.81 -1.77
CA ASP A 37 -3.74 2.89 -3.25
C ASP A 37 -3.09 4.19 -3.73
N ARG A 38 -3.44 5.33 -3.11
CA ARG A 38 -2.83 6.62 -3.44
C ARG A 38 -1.36 6.69 -3.07
N MET A 39 -0.98 6.14 -1.93
CA MET A 39 0.42 6.14 -1.50
C MET A 39 1.24 5.23 -2.41
N GLU A 40 0.74 4.05 -2.77
CA GLU A 40 1.41 3.18 -3.73
C GLU A 40 1.60 3.86 -5.09
N LYS A 41 0.56 4.53 -5.61
CA LYS A 41 0.65 5.28 -6.87
C LYS A 41 1.60 6.48 -6.78
N GLY A 42 1.45 7.30 -5.75
CA GLY A 42 2.29 8.48 -5.53
C GLY A 42 3.76 8.10 -5.35
N LEU A 43 4.03 7.06 -4.56
CA LEU A 43 5.36 6.49 -4.42
C LEU A 43 5.87 5.96 -5.76
N SER A 44 5.07 5.22 -6.52
CA SER A 44 5.51 4.69 -7.83
C SER A 44 5.84 5.80 -8.83
N GLN A 45 5.08 6.90 -8.84
CA GLN A 45 5.32 8.03 -9.73
C GLN A 45 6.58 8.80 -9.31
N GLN A 46 6.70 9.13 -8.02
CA GLN A 46 7.87 9.80 -7.48
C GLN A 46 9.15 8.94 -7.61
N SER A 47 8.98 7.61 -7.56
CA SER A 47 10.05 6.64 -7.82
C SER A 47 10.53 6.67 -9.26
N ARG A 48 9.61 6.76 -10.24
CA ARG A 48 9.96 6.89 -11.66
C ARG A 48 10.65 8.22 -11.94
N GLU A 49 10.18 9.30 -11.32
CA GLU A 49 10.82 10.61 -11.38
C GLU A 49 12.23 10.55 -10.82
N PHE A 50 12.43 9.95 -9.65
CA PHE A 50 13.76 9.79 -9.04
C PHE A 50 14.69 8.90 -9.85
N MET A 51 14.19 7.85 -10.50
CA MET A 51 15.03 7.01 -11.36
C MET A 51 15.24 7.58 -12.75
N ALA A 52 14.50 8.63 -13.12
CA ALA A 52 14.37 9.12 -14.49
C ALA A 52 14.11 7.99 -15.50
N GLY A 53 13.37 6.94 -15.08
CA GLY A 53 13.10 5.70 -15.84
C GLY A 53 12.30 4.67 -15.02
N ASP A 54 11.66 3.71 -15.69
CA ASP A 54 10.91 2.63 -15.02
C ASP A 54 11.83 1.47 -14.57
N ARG A 55 12.85 1.16 -15.38
CA ARG A 55 13.91 0.18 -15.05
C ARG A 55 15.27 0.72 -15.47
N THR A 56 16.31 0.33 -14.73
CA THR A 56 17.70 0.67 -15.05
C THR A 56 18.54 -0.59 -15.21
N LEU A 57 19.29 -0.66 -16.31
CA LEU A 57 20.39 -1.59 -16.48
C LEU A 57 21.70 -0.85 -16.23
N GLN A 58 22.40 -1.23 -15.17
CA GLN A 58 23.73 -0.73 -14.86
C GLN A 58 24.78 -1.73 -15.33
N SER A 59 25.81 -1.24 -16.01
CA SER A 59 26.92 -2.04 -16.51
C SER A 59 28.24 -1.28 -16.40
N SER A 60 29.34 -1.98 -16.16
CA SER A 60 30.69 -1.41 -16.22
C SER A 60 31.26 -1.33 -17.64
N ARG A 61 30.53 -1.87 -18.63
CA ARG A 61 30.90 -1.89 -20.06
C ARG A 61 29.69 -1.56 -20.93
N GLU A 62 29.94 -1.13 -22.16
CA GLU A 62 28.89 -0.92 -23.14
C GLU A 62 28.14 -2.25 -23.38
N VAL A 63 26.80 -2.20 -23.32
CA VAL A 63 25.98 -3.39 -23.57
C VAL A 63 25.87 -3.66 -25.07
N PRO A 64 25.67 -4.93 -25.49
CA PRO A 64 25.47 -5.25 -26.90
C PRO A 64 24.33 -4.45 -27.51
N LYS A 65 24.57 -3.81 -28.66
CA LYS A 65 23.56 -2.99 -29.38
C LYS A 65 22.27 -3.78 -29.69
N ALA A 66 22.38 -5.11 -29.86
CA ALA A 66 21.24 -6.01 -30.04
C ALA A 66 20.21 -5.92 -28.88
N TRP A 67 20.65 -5.70 -27.64
CA TRP A 67 19.75 -5.56 -26.50
C TRP A 67 18.96 -4.25 -26.56
N LEU A 68 19.62 -3.16 -26.95
CA LEU A 68 18.99 -1.85 -27.12
C LEU A 68 18.01 -1.84 -28.30
N GLU A 69 18.36 -2.50 -29.40
CA GLU A 69 17.47 -2.67 -30.56
C GLU A 69 16.24 -3.53 -30.23
N GLU A 70 16.40 -4.62 -29.49
CA GLU A 70 15.30 -5.47 -29.06
C GLU A 70 14.32 -4.70 -28.15
N ALA A 71 14.85 -3.87 -27.24
CA ALA A 71 14.02 -3.00 -26.42
C ALA A 71 13.22 -2.00 -27.27
N ARG A 72 13.87 -1.34 -28.25
CA ARG A 72 13.21 -0.41 -29.19
C ARG A 72 12.17 -1.12 -30.07
N LYS A 73 12.44 -2.35 -30.54
CA LYS A 73 11.48 -3.17 -31.31
C LYS A 73 10.21 -3.48 -30.53
N ARG A 74 10.32 -3.65 -29.21
CA ARG A 74 9.18 -3.89 -28.32
C ARG A 74 8.43 -2.60 -27.93
N GLY A 75 8.88 -1.45 -28.46
CA GLY A 75 8.27 -0.14 -28.20
C GLY A 75 8.66 0.46 -26.85
N LEU A 76 9.80 0.05 -26.27
CA LEU A 76 10.35 0.67 -25.07
C LEU A 76 11.16 1.91 -25.46
N ASN A 77 11.01 2.99 -24.70
CA ASN A 77 11.89 4.14 -24.77
C ASN A 77 13.18 3.80 -24.03
N VAL A 78 14.33 4.04 -24.67
CA VAL A 78 15.64 3.74 -24.12
C VAL A 78 16.44 5.02 -24.04
N GLY A 79 16.87 5.39 -22.83
CA GLY A 79 17.79 6.50 -22.59
C GLY A 79 19.17 5.97 -22.17
N GLU A 80 20.22 6.54 -22.73
CA GLU A 80 21.60 6.15 -22.43
C GLU A 80 22.25 7.21 -21.54
N GLN A 81 22.95 6.75 -20.51
CA GLN A 81 23.74 7.59 -19.63
C GLN A 81 25.09 6.94 -19.35
N LEU A 82 26.12 7.77 -19.27
CA LEU A 82 27.46 7.34 -18.94
C LEU A 82 28.05 8.22 -17.85
N THR A 83 28.61 7.62 -16.81
CA THR A 83 29.31 8.34 -15.74
C THR A 83 30.77 7.92 -15.70
N PHE A 84 31.66 8.91 -15.69
CA PHE A 84 33.10 8.73 -15.54
C PHE A 84 33.71 9.91 -14.78
N ALA A 85 34.96 9.78 -14.36
CA ALA A 85 35.71 10.87 -13.74
C ALA A 85 36.83 11.32 -14.67
N THR A 86 36.98 12.63 -14.86
CA THR A 86 38.07 13.19 -15.65
C THR A 86 38.53 14.53 -15.06
N MET A 87 39.74 14.95 -15.42
CA MET A 87 40.24 16.27 -15.05
C MET A 87 39.59 17.31 -15.96
N THR A 88 39.10 18.39 -15.36
CA THR A 88 38.60 19.57 -16.06
C THR A 88 39.55 20.73 -15.78
N PHE A 89 39.75 21.59 -16.78
CA PHE A 89 40.62 22.76 -16.66
C PHE A 89 39.86 24.04 -17.00
N ALA A 90 40.10 25.07 -16.20
CA ALA A 90 39.73 26.44 -16.52
C ALA A 90 41.00 27.28 -16.56
N GLY A 91 41.57 27.46 -17.76
CA GLY A 91 42.93 27.97 -17.90
C GLY A 91 43.92 27.08 -17.16
N ASP A 92 44.65 27.63 -16.19
CA ASP A 92 45.68 26.92 -15.41
C ASP A 92 45.16 26.20 -14.15
N THR A 93 43.85 26.16 -13.92
CA THR A 93 43.28 25.54 -12.71
C THR A 93 42.72 24.14 -12.97
N PRO A 94 43.42 23.06 -12.54
CA PRO A 94 42.89 21.70 -12.65
C PRO A 94 41.86 21.42 -11.55
N GLN A 95 40.73 20.82 -11.93
CA GLN A 95 39.74 20.27 -11.00
C GLN A 95 39.22 18.92 -11.49
N LEU A 96 39.20 17.93 -10.60
CA LEU A 96 38.62 16.63 -10.90
C LEU A 96 37.09 16.74 -10.92
N ALA A 97 36.46 16.44 -12.05
CA ALA A 97 35.01 16.44 -12.18
C ALA A 97 34.46 15.04 -12.44
N SER A 98 33.29 14.75 -11.87
CA SER A 98 32.49 13.59 -12.21
C SER A 98 31.62 13.96 -13.41
N VAL A 99 32.00 13.47 -14.59
CA VAL A 99 31.29 13.72 -15.83
C VAL A 99 30.13 12.74 -15.97
N LYS A 100 28.94 13.28 -16.21
CA LYS A 100 27.74 12.55 -16.57
C LYS A 100 27.34 12.93 -17.98
N ALA A 101 27.55 12.01 -18.92
CA ALA A 101 27.07 12.16 -20.27
C ALA A 101 25.64 11.61 -20.39
N VAL A 102 24.78 12.39 -21.03
CA VAL A 102 23.36 12.06 -21.21
C VAL A 102 22.97 12.17 -22.67
N ASP A 103 22.05 11.30 -23.09
CA ASP A 103 21.39 11.42 -24.39
C ASP A 103 20.24 12.47 -24.34
N SER A 104 19.77 12.87 -25.52
CA SER A 104 18.64 13.79 -25.77
C SER A 104 17.32 13.38 -25.09
N VAL A 105 17.13 12.08 -24.84
CA VAL A 105 15.95 11.50 -24.16
C VAL A 105 15.91 11.86 -22.67
N TYR A 106 17.04 12.25 -22.07
CA TYR A 106 17.10 12.56 -20.64
C TYR A 106 16.54 13.97 -20.31
N PRO A 107 15.89 14.14 -19.13
CA PRO A 107 15.31 13.10 -18.27
C PRO A 107 14.03 12.51 -18.89
N MET A 108 13.83 11.19 -18.77
CA MET A 108 12.62 10.52 -19.28
C MET A 108 11.42 10.75 -18.36
N TYR A 109 11.67 10.79 -17.05
CA TYR A 109 10.73 11.13 -16.00
C TYR A 109 11.42 12.09 -15.01
N GLY A 110 10.65 12.98 -14.39
CA GLY A 110 11.17 14.03 -13.50
C GLY A 110 11.68 15.26 -14.25
N GLU A 111 11.96 16.32 -13.51
CA GLU A 111 12.42 17.60 -14.05
C GLU A 111 13.87 17.89 -13.69
N LEU A 112 14.68 18.24 -14.69
CA LEU A 112 16.03 18.75 -14.49
C LEU A 112 15.95 20.26 -14.20
N GLN A 113 16.27 20.66 -12.98
CA GLN A 113 16.27 22.08 -12.62
C GLN A 113 17.63 22.69 -12.97
N THR A 114 17.63 23.54 -13.99
CA THR A 114 18.81 24.30 -14.43
C THR A 114 18.62 25.80 -14.21
N ARG A 115 19.72 26.55 -14.17
CA ARG A 115 19.69 28.01 -14.29
C ARG A 115 20.65 28.44 -15.42
N PRO A 116 20.17 29.13 -16.46
CA PRO A 116 18.77 29.48 -16.76
C PRO A 116 17.87 28.24 -16.94
N GLY A 117 16.56 28.40 -16.70
CA GLY A 117 15.60 27.29 -16.64
C GLY A 117 15.42 26.56 -17.98
N GLY A 118 15.33 25.23 -17.94
CA GLY A 118 14.98 24.39 -19.09
C GLY A 118 16.11 24.14 -20.11
N VAL A 119 17.36 24.44 -19.75
CA VAL A 119 18.50 24.22 -20.64
C VAL A 119 18.92 22.74 -20.58
N LYS A 120 18.91 22.06 -21.73
CA LYS A 120 19.45 20.69 -21.86
C LYS A 120 20.89 20.72 -22.37
N ALA A 121 21.66 19.70 -22.03
CA ALA A 121 23.01 19.51 -22.57
C ALA A 121 22.94 19.20 -24.09
N GLN A 122 23.34 20.17 -24.91
CA GLN A 122 23.45 20.03 -26.37
C GLN A 122 24.89 19.70 -26.77
N PRO A 123 25.11 19.08 -27.95
CA PRO A 123 26.46 18.86 -28.46
C PRO A 123 27.27 20.16 -28.48
N GLY A 124 28.49 20.13 -27.92
CA GLY A 124 29.37 21.28 -27.75
C GLY A 124 29.11 22.15 -26.51
N SER A 125 28.12 21.79 -25.68
CA SER A 125 27.80 22.50 -24.45
C SER A 125 27.73 21.62 -23.21
N VAL A 126 28.05 22.22 -22.06
CA VAL A 126 28.07 21.55 -20.76
C VAL A 126 27.26 22.31 -19.73
N LEU A 127 26.71 21.56 -18.79
CA LEU A 127 26.06 22.09 -17.60
C LEU A 127 26.89 21.73 -16.38
N LEU A 128 27.20 22.72 -15.55
CA LEU A 128 28.08 22.56 -14.39
C LEU A 128 27.28 22.57 -13.09
N ALA A 129 27.70 21.81 -12.09
CA ALA A 129 27.16 21.99 -10.74
C ALA A 129 27.63 23.34 -10.16
N PRO A 130 26.82 24.02 -9.32
CA PRO A 130 27.18 25.29 -8.69
C PRO A 130 28.52 25.24 -7.95
N ARG A 131 28.83 24.09 -7.33
CA ARG A 131 30.12 23.85 -6.65
C ARG A 131 31.30 23.87 -7.62
N LEU A 132 31.17 23.32 -8.82
CA LEU A 132 32.24 23.32 -9.82
C LEU A 132 32.47 24.72 -10.38
N MET A 133 31.39 25.46 -10.65
CA MET A 133 31.47 26.86 -11.10
C MET A 133 32.15 27.74 -10.05
N ALA A 134 31.83 27.56 -8.77
CA ALA A 134 32.46 28.30 -7.68
C ALA A 134 33.96 27.96 -7.50
N LEU A 135 34.34 26.69 -7.65
CA LEU A 135 35.73 26.24 -7.52
C LEU A 135 36.63 26.74 -8.66
N LEU A 136 36.10 26.79 -9.88
CA LEU A 136 36.81 27.27 -11.07
C LEU A 136 36.58 28.77 -11.36
N ASN A 137 35.74 29.43 -10.55
CA ASN A 137 35.34 30.83 -10.72
C ASN A 137 34.78 31.15 -12.13
N LEU A 138 34.00 30.23 -12.69
CA LEU A 138 33.43 30.30 -14.04
C LEU A 138 31.99 30.83 -14.04
N LYS A 139 31.58 31.49 -15.12
CA LYS A 139 30.22 31.98 -15.35
C LYS A 139 29.55 31.26 -16.53
N THR A 140 28.23 31.39 -16.63
CA THR A 140 27.47 30.90 -17.79
C THR A 140 27.90 31.64 -19.05
N GLY A 141 28.24 30.89 -20.10
CA GLY A 141 28.78 31.42 -21.35
C GLY A 141 30.29 31.23 -21.53
N ASP A 142 31.04 30.99 -20.46
CA ASP A 142 32.48 30.73 -20.50
C ASP A 142 32.79 29.34 -21.09
N THR A 143 34.07 29.04 -21.29
CA THR A 143 34.53 27.74 -21.80
C THR A 143 35.28 26.96 -20.72
N ILE A 144 35.20 25.64 -20.79
CA ILE A 144 35.90 24.71 -19.89
C ILE A 144 36.46 23.58 -20.72
N ASP A 145 37.69 23.18 -20.40
CA ASP A 145 38.34 22.04 -21.04
C ASP A 145 38.01 20.78 -20.24
N VAL A 146 37.50 19.76 -20.93
CA VAL A 146 37.14 18.47 -20.37
C VAL A 146 37.90 17.39 -21.10
N GLY A 147 38.97 16.89 -20.47
CA GLY A 147 39.96 16.08 -21.18
C GLY A 147 40.59 16.87 -22.33
N ASP A 148 40.46 16.37 -23.55
CA ASP A 148 41.05 16.98 -24.76
C ASP A 148 40.12 17.97 -25.50
N VAL A 149 38.92 18.26 -24.96
CA VAL A 149 37.89 19.06 -25.66
C VAL A 149 37.51 20.29 -24.86
N THR A 150 37.49 21.44 -25.55
CA THR A 150 36.93 22.69 -25.04
C THR A 150 35.42 22.75 -25.30
N LEU A 151 34.62 22.89 -24.24
CA LEU A 151 33.16 22.96 -24.31
C LEU A 151 32.64 24.28 -23.70
N ARG A 152 31.49 24.75 -24.18
CA ARG A 152 30.87 25.98 -23.69
C ARG A 152 29.88 25.72 -22.55
N ILE A 153 29.91 26.54 -21.51
CA ILE A 153 29.02 26.42 -20.35
C ILE A 153 27.65 27.02 -20.70
N ALA A 154 26.64 26.16 -20.82
CA ALA A 154 25.27 26.58 -21.13
C ALA A 154 24.46 26.99 -19.90
N GLY A 155 24.81 26.48 -18.70
CA GLY A 155 24.03 26.69 -17.49
C GLY A 155 24.58 25.97 -16.27
N GLU A 156 23.98 26.27 -15.12
CA GLU A 156 24.19 25.51 -13.88
C GLU A 156 23.09 24.46 -13.67
N VAL A 157 23.46 23.30 -13.13
CA VAL A 157 22.52 22.25 -12.70
C VAL A 157 22.26 22.40 -11.21
N VAL A 158 21.06 22.88 -10.85
CA VAL A 158 20.66 23.07 -9.45
C VAL A 158 20.25 21.74 -8.83
N GLN A 159 19.41 20.97 -9.53
CA GLN A 159 18.92 19.68 -9.05
C GLN A 159 18.73 18.70 -10.20
N GLU A 160 19.29 17.49 -10.06
CA GLU A 160 19.04 16.37 -10.97
C GLU A 160 17.99 15.42 -10.36
N PRO A 161 17.05 14.91 -11.16
CA PRO A 161 16.03 13.98 -10.68
C PRO A 161 16.64 12.64 -10.22
N ASP A 162 17.70 12.17 -10.87
CA ASP A 162 18.41 10.91 -10.57
C ASP A 162 19.67 11.08 -9.71
N SER A 163 19.76 12.19 -8.98
CA SER A 163 20.84 12.40 -8.03
C SER A 163 20.65 11.50 -6.81
N GLY A 164 21.23 10.30 -6.86
CA GLY A 164 21.37 9.45 -5.68
C GLY A 164 22.11 10.18 -4.55
N PHE A 165 21.67 9.99 -3.30
CA PHE A 165 22.38 10.50 -2.13
C PHE A 165 23.71 9.75 -1.97
N ASN A 166 24.83 10.40 -2.32
CA ASN A 166 26.18 9.85 -2.16
C ASN A 166 27.06 10.82 -1.35
N PRO A 167 27.18 10.62 -0.02
CA PRO A 167 27.97 11.51 0.85
C PRO A 167 29.47 11.44 0.57
N PHE A 168 29.95 10.43 -0.18
CA PHE A 168 31.35 10.26 -0.55
C PHE A 168 31.69 10.81 -1.94
N GLN A 169 30.75 11.47 -2.65
CA GLN A 169 31.03 12.06 -3.95
C GLN A 169 31.89 13.33 -3.78
N MET A 170 33.22 13.14 -3.78
CA MET A 170 34.21 14.21 -3.58
C MET A 170 34.36 15.12 -4.81
N ALA A 171 34.24 14.56 -6.01
CA ALA A 171 34.35 15.30 -7.27
C ALA A 171 33.00 15.98 -7.61
N PRO A 172 32.96 17.30 -7.84
CA PRO A 172 31.77 17.99 -8.29
C PRO A 172 31.32 17.50 -9.68
N ARG A 173 30.03 17.62 -9.98
CA ARG A 173 29.43 17.08 -11.21
C ARG A 173 29.53 18.04 -12.39
N LEU A 174 29.73 17.47 -13.57
CA LEU A 174 29.65 18.10 -14.89
C LEU A 174 28.74 17.25 -15.77
N MET A 175 27.76 17.85 -16.43
CA MET A 175 26.86 17.16 -17.36
C MET A 175 27.17 17.57 -18.80
N MET A 176 27.29 16.59 -19.70
CA MET A 176 27.57 16.80 -21.13
C MET A 176 26.68 15.92 -22.01
N ASN A 177 26.68 16.16 -23.31
CA ASN A 177 25.99 15.30 -24.26
C ASN A 177 26.80 14.03 -24.58
N MET A 178 26.12 12.90 -24.78
CA MET A 178 26.75 11.63 -25.16
C MET A 178 27.64 11.71 -26.41
N ALA A 179 27.28 12.56 -27.38
CA ALA A 179 28.02 12.72 -28.63
C ALA A 179 29.42 13.36 -28.46
N ASP A 180 29.69 14.03 -27.33
CA ASP A 180 30.98 14.68 -27.09
C ASP A 180 31.93 13.82 -26.28
N VAL A 181 31.45 12.72 -25.69
CA VAL A 181 32.24 11.82 -24.85
C VAL A 181 33.43 11.25 -25.59
N GLU A 182 33.23 10.72 -26.80
CA GLU A 182 34.32 10.11 -27.59
C GLU A 182 35.43 11.11 -27.91
N LYS A 183 35.07 12.39 -28.08
CA LYS A 183 36.01 13.47 -28.37
C LYS A 183 36.90 13.80 -27.18
N THR A 184 36.42 13.60 -25.94
CA THR A 184 37.16 13.97 -24.72
C THR A 184 38.44 13.17 -24.48
N GLY A 185 38.62 12.02 -25.14
CA GLY A 185 39.78 11.13 -24.92
C GLY A 185 39.84 10.49 -23.53
N ALA A 186 38.85 10.77 -22.66
CA ALA A 186 38.86 10.37 -21.24
C ALA A 186 38.59 8.87 -21.02
N ILE A 187 37.99 8.19 -22.02
CA ILE A 187 37.67 6.77 -21.95
C ILE A 187 38.78 5.97 -22.61
N GLN A 188 39.72 5.51 -21.78
CA GLN A 188 40.80 4.62 -22.20
C GLN A 188 40.62 3.21 -21.64
N PRO A 189 41.24 2.18 -22.24
CA PRO A 189 41.26 0.83 -21.66
C PRO A 189 41.75 0.86 -20.21
N GLY A 190 40.91 0.41 -19.26
CA GLY A 190 41.19 0.47 -17.82
C GLY A 190 40.48 1.62 -17.09
N SER A 191 39.85 2.55 -17.80
CA SER A 191 39.01 3.59 -17.21
C SER A 191 37.77 3.00 -16.53
N ARG A 192 37.42 3.54 -15.36
CA ARG A 192 36.24 3.14 -14.60
C ARG A 192 35.03 3.92 -15.11
N VAL A 193 34.30 3.32 -16.05
CA VAL A 193 33.05 3.86 -16.58
C VAL A 193 31.85 3.11 -16.01
N MET A 194 30.76 3.85 -15.77
CA MET A 194 29.49 3.30 -15.33
C MET A 194 28.41 3.67 -16.35
N TRP A 195 27.98 2.68 -17.13
CA TRP A 195 26.86 2.78 -18.03
C TRP A 195 25.56 2.58 -17.27
N ARG A 196 24.59 3.45 -17.52
CA ARG A 196 23.21 3.30 -17.03
C ARG A 196 22.26 3.45 -18.22
N TYR A 197 21.57 2.38 -18.55
CA TYR A 197 20.52 2.38 -19.56
C TYR A 197 19.18 2.47 -18.84
N LYS A 198 18.39 3.49 -19.17
CA LYS A 198 17.06 3.74 -18.62
C LYS A 198 16.02 3.25 -19.61
N PHE A 199 15.08 2.46 -19.14
CA PHE A 199 13.98 1.93 -19.93
C PHE A 199 12.65 2.51 -19.42
N GLY A 200 11.81 2.98 -20.34
CA GLY A 200 10.45 3.43 -20.05
C GLY A 200 9.43 2.80 -20.99
N GLY A 201 8.26 2.46 -20.47
CA GLY A 201 7.21 1.81 -21.25
C GLY A 201 6.06 1.26 -20.40
N THR A 202 5.18 0.48 -21.02
CA THR A 202 4.08 -0.15 -20.27
C THR A 202 4.58 -1.33 -19.42
N PRO A 203 3.98 -1.61 -18.25
CA PRO A 203 4.40 -2.73 -17.39
C PRO A 203 4.48 -4.08 -18.12
N GLN A 204 3.58 -4.31 -19.08
CA GLN A 204 3.55 -5.53 -19.89
C GLN A 204 4.75 -5.64 -20.84
N GLN A 205 5.14 -4.54 -21.48
CA GLN A 205 6.32 -4.50 -22.36
C GLN A 205 7.61 -4.72 -21.56
N LEU A 206 7.71 -4.09 -20.38
CA LEU A 206 8.87 -4.26 -19.50
C LEU A 206 8.98 -5.70 -18.98
N ALA A 207 7.89 -6.30 -18.49
CA ALA A 207 7.91 -7.69 -18.03
C ALA A 207 8.29 -8.68 -19.15
N GLY A 208 7.79 -8.44 -20.37
CA GLY A 208 8.16 -9.23 -21.54
C GLY A 208 9.64 -9.11 -21.89
N TYR A 209 10.20 -7.90 -21.83
CA TYR A 209 11.63 -7.66 -22.08
C TYR A 209 12.52 -8.22 -20.97
N GLU A 210 12.13 -8.04 -19.71
CA GLU A 210 12.82 -8.53 -18.52
C GLU A 210 12.99 -10.05 -18.56
N SER A 211 11.93 -10.81 -18.87
CA SER A 211 12.02 -12.27 -19.01
C SER A 211 13.00 -12.74 -20.11
N TRP A 212 13.21 -11.93 -21.15
CA TRP A 212 14.16 -12.21 -22.23
C TRP A 212 15.59 -11.78 -21.88
N LEU A 213 15.75 -10.68 -21.14
CA LEU A 213 17.04 -10.09 -20.78
C LEU A 213 17.69 -10.82 -19.59
N LEU A 214 16.91 -11.18 -18.56
CA LEU A 214 17.39 -11.84 -17.33
C LEU A 214 18.34 -13.03 -17.58
N PRO A 215 18.04 -14.00 -18.47
CA PRO A 215 18.93 -15.13 -18.71
C PRO A 215 20.24 -14.75 -19.44
N GLN A 216 20.32 -13.57 -20.06
CA GLN A 216 21.49 -13.08 -20.78
C GLN A 216 22.37 -12.16 -19.93
N LEU A 217 21.93 -11.80 -18.72
CA LEU A 217 22.69 -10.93 -17.83
C LEU A 217 23.92 -11.66 -17.31
N LYS A 218 25.05 -10.96 -17.34
CA LYS A 218 26.30 -11.38 -16.71
C LYS A 218 26.33 -10.88 -15.26
N PRO A 219 27.18 -11.43 -14.38
CA PRO A 219 27.33 -10.96 -12.99
C PRO A 219 27.72 -9.47 -12.85
N GLU A 220 28.29 -8.89 -13.90
CA GLU A 220 28.65 -7.47 -13.99
C GLU A 220 27.46 -6.54 -14.30
N HIS A 221 26.37 -7.10 -14.81
CA HIS A 221 25.15 -6.37 -15.12
C HIS A 221 24.22 -6.37 -13.92
N ARG A 222 23.72 -5.18 -13.55
CA ARG A 222 22.69 -5.04 -12.54
C ARG A 222 21.44 -4.51 -13.21
N TRP A 223 20.42 -5.35 -13.29
CA TRP A 223 19.08 -4.96 -13.67
C TRP A 223 18.29 -4.71 -12.40
N TYR A 224 17.78 -3.48 -12.23
CA TYR A 224 16.98 -3.15 -11.07
C TYR A 224 15.89 -2.13 -11.41
N GLY A 225 14.70 -2.35 -10.83
CA GLY A 225 13.68 -1.33 -10.64
C GLY A 225 13.81 -0.68 -9.27
N LEU A 226 13.01 0.34 -8.98
CA LEU A 226 13.01 0.92 -7.63
C LEU A 226 12.40 -0.03 -6.58
N GLU A 227 11.56 -0.97 -6.99
CA GLU A 227 11.03 -2.05 -6.12
C GLU A 227 12.12 -3.01 -5.64
N GLU A 228 13.22 -3.12 -6.39
CA GLU A 228 14.36 -4.01 -6.11
C GLU A 228 15.66 -3.21 -5.89
N ASP A 229 15.56 -1.88 -5.78
CA ASP A 229 16.73 -1.05 -5.49
C ASP A 229 17.14 -1.26 -4.02
N ASP A 230 18.30 -1.90 -3.84
CA ASP A 230 18.92 -2.18 -2.55
C ASP A 230 19.32 -0.91 -1.78
N GLY A 231 19.10 0.26 -2.38
CA GLY A 231 19.30 1.58 -1.80
C GLY A 231 18.49 1.82 -0.52
N ALA A 232 19.02 2.72 0.33
CA ALA A 232 18.40 3.06 1.62
C ALA A 232 16.98 3.66 1.46
N LEU A 233 16.73 4.36 0.35
CA LEU A 233 15.42 4.93 0.03
C LEU A 233 14.42 3.83 -0.37
N GLY A 234 14.78 2.95 -1.31
CA GLY A 234 13.95 1.82 -1.73
C GLY A 234 13.50 0.97 -0.54
N LYS A 235 14.44 0.54 0.32
CA LYS A 235 14.11 -0.21 1.54
C LYS A 235 13.26 0.55 2.54
N SER A 236 13.46 1.86 2.69
CA SER A 236 12.64 2.67 3.62
C SER A 236 11.22 2.85 3.10
N LEU A 237 11.06 2.99 1.78
CA LEU A 237 9.77 3.06 1.10
C LEU A 237 9.05 1.71 1.16
N GLU A 238 9.73 0.62 0.85
CA GLU A 238 9.19 -0.74 0.94
C GLU A 238 8.71 -1.04 2.36
N ARG A 239 9.52 -0.72 3.39
CA ARG A 239 9.12 -0.86 4.80
C ARG A 239 7.89 -0.02 5.15
N SER A 240 7.81 1.20 4.63
CA SER A 240 6.65 2.08 4.86
C SER A 240 5.39 1.53 4.20
N GLN A 241 5.51 0.99 2.98
CA GLN A 241 4.44 0.29 2.28
C GLN A 241 3.98 -0.95 3.06
N GLN A 242 4.92 -1.80 3.49
CA GLN A 242 4.64 -2.99 4.29
C GLN A 242 3.97 -2.62 5.62
N PHE A 243 4.39 -1.54 6.29
CA PHE A 243 3.77 -1.06 7.52
C PHE A 243 2.33 -0.57 7.29
N LEU A 244 2.07 0.16 6.20
CA LEU A 244 0.71 0.56 5.85
C LEU A 244 -0.17 -0.64 5.53
N LEU A 245 0.33 -1.60 4.76
CA LEU A 245 -0.41 -2.82 4.46
C LEU A 245 -0.73 -3.60 5.74
N LEU A 246 0.22 -3.69 6.66
CA LEU A 246 0.03 -4.34 7.96
C LEU A 246 -1.04 -3.62 8.81
N SER A 247 -0.95 -2.30 8.90
CA SER A 247 -1.93 -1.47 9.61
C SER A 247 -3.34 -1.59 9.00
N ALA A 248 -3.42 -1.66 7.67
CA ALA A 248 -4.64 -1.93 6.93
C ALA A 248 -5.24 -3.29 7.25
N LEU A 249 -4.42 -4.33 7.26
CA LEU A 249 -4.86 -5.68 7.61
C LEU A 249 -5.41 -5.76 9.04
N LEU A 250 -4.70 -5.17 10.00
CA LEU A 250 -5.13 -5.14 11.41
C LEU A 250 -6.44 -4.38 11.61
N THR A 251 -6.58 -3.22 10.96
CA THR A 251 -7.80 -2.41 11.01
C THR A 251 -8.98 -3.15 10.39
N LEU A 252 -8.76 -3.85 9.28
CA LEU A 252 -9.79 -4.65 8.63
C LEU A 252 -10.22 -5.85 9.50
N LEU A 253 -9.28 -6.54 10.15
CA LEU A 253 -9.58 -7.59 11.13
C LEU A 253 -10.43 -7.05 12.30
N LEU A 254 -10.08 -5.88 12.82
CA LEU A 254 -10.84 -5.21 13.88
C LEU A 254 -12.26 -4.85 13.40
N ALA A 255 -12.41 -4.37 12.17
CA ALA A 255 -13.69 -4.06 11.56
C ALA A 255 -14.58 -5.32 11.42
N VAL A 256 -14.02 -6.45 10.97
CA VAL A 256 -14.72 -7.74 10.91
C VAL A 256 -15.22 -8.16 12.30
N ALA A 257 -14.37 -8.05 13.32
CA ALA A 257 -14.72 -8.38 14.69
C ALA A 257 -15.84 -7.45 15.23
N ALA A 258 -15.75 -6.15 14.98
CA ALA A 258 -16.77 -5.17 15.37
C ALA A 258 -18.13 -5.48 14.72
N VAL A 259 -18.15 -5.80 13.42
CA VAL A 259 -19.36 -6.21 12.70
C VAL A 259 -19.93 -7.52 13.29
N ALA A 260 -19.08 -8.48 13.65
CA ALA A 260 -19.52 -9.72 14.29
C ALA A 260 -20.17 -9.49 15.66
N VAL A 261 -19.57 -8.66 16.50
CA VAL A 261 -20.13 -8.30 17.80
C VAL A 261 -21.45 -7.55 17.62
N ALA A 262 -21.48 -6.51 16.78
CA ALA A 262 -22.68 -5.72 16.50
C ALA A 262 -23.84 -6.58 15.99
N MET A 263 -23.57 -7.47 15.04
CA MET A 263 -24.57 -8.36 14.47
C MET A 263 -25.08 -9.39 15.49
N SER A 264 -24.19 -9.91 16.34
CA SER A 264 -24.58 -10.81 17.42
C SER A 264 -25.50 -10.13 18.44
N HIS A 265 -25.23 -8.87 18.77
CA HIS A 265 -26.05 -8.06 19.66
C HIS A 265 -27.41 -7.76 19.04
N TYR A 266 -27.44 -7.38 17.76
CA TYR A 266 -28.67 -7.13 17.01
C TYR A 266 -29.62 -8.33 17.01
N CYS A 267 -29.09 -9.53 16.74
CA CYS A 267 -29.93 -10.71 16.68
C CYS A 267 -30.42 -11.14 18.06
N ARG A 268 -29.62 -10.88 19.12
CA ARG A 268 -30.04 -11.11 20.51
C ARG A 268 -31.22 -10.24 20.91
N SER A 269 -31.21 -8.95 20.59
CA SER A 269 -32.31 -8.03 20.95
C SER A 269 -33.62 -8.30 20.18
N ARG A 270 -33.55 -9.06 19.08
CA ARG A 270 -34.69 -9.31 18.17
C ARG A 270 -35.34 -10.68 18.31
N TYR A 271 -34.81 -11.56 19.16
CA TYR A 271 -35.37 -12.90 19.33
C TYR A 271 -36.81 -12.89 19.86
N ASP A 272 -37.12 -12.02 20.84
CA ASP A 272 -38.44 -11.98 21.47
C ASP A 272 -39.52 -11.42 20.53
N LEU A 273 -39.17 -10.36 19.79
CA LEU A 273 -40.07 -9.75 18.80
C LEU A 273 -40.44 -10.75 17.69
N VAL A 274 -39.47 -11.51 17.20
CA VAL A 274 -39.72 -12.56 16.20
C VAL A 274 -40.57 -13.70 16.76
N ALA A 275 -40.37 -14.08 18.03
CA ALA A 275 -41.18 -15.11 18.65
C ALA A 275 -42.65 -14.68 18.78
N ILE A 276 -42.92 -13.42 19.14
CA ILE A 276 -44.27 -12.83 19.20
C ILE A 276 -44.92 -12.77 17.81
N LEU A 277 -44.18 -12.37 16.77
CA LEU A 277 -44.70 -12.35 15.39
C LEU A 277 -45.06 -13.76 14.90
N LYS A 278 -44.26 -14.77 15.26
CA LYS A 278 -44.56 -16.18 14.94
C LYS A 278 -45.81 -16.68 15.66
N THR A 279 -46.04 -16.29 16.92
CA THR A 279 -47.28 -16.66 17.64
C THR A 279 -48.51 -15.99 17.06
N LEU A 280 -48.36 -14.81 16.44
CA LEU A 280 -49.43 -14.10 15.73
C LEU A 280 -49.67 -14.62 14.30
N GLY A 281 -49.03 -15.73 13.89
CA GLY A 281 -49.27 -16.38 12.60
C GLY A 281 -48.41 -15.86 11.43
N ALA A 282 -47.36 -15.08 11.69
CA ALA A 282 -46.49 -14.58 10.62
C ALA A 282 -45.78 -15.74 9.87
N GLY A 283 -45.95 -15.80 8.55
CA GLY A 283 -45.34 -16.82 7.71
C GLY A 283 -43.81 -16.70 7.61
N ARG A 284 -43.12 -17.84 7.49
CA ARG A 284 -41.63 -17.90 7.37
C ARG A 284 -41.08 -17.02 6.24
N ALA A 285 -41.82 -16.87 5.14
CA ALA A 285 -41.43 -16.06 3.99
C ALA A 285 -41.57 -14.54 4.24
N GLN A 286 -42.63 -14.11 4.92
CA GLN A 286 -42.81 -12.71 5.31
C GLN A 286 -41.75 -12.27 6.33
N LEU A 287 -41.47 -13.12 7.30
CA LEU A 287 -40.43 -12.86 8.30
C LEU A 287 -39.04 -12.76 7.67
N ARG A 288 -38.76 -13.62 6.68
CA ARG A 288 -37.53 -13.58 5.88
C ARG A 288 -37.37 -12.25 5.14
N LYS A 289 -38.41 -11.81 4.42
CA LYS A 289 -38.40 -10.54 3.67
C LYS A 289 -38.24 -9.33 4.58
N LEU A 290 -38.88 -9.34 5.76
CA LEU A 290 -38.78 -8.24 6.73
C LEU A 290 -37.34 -8.09 7.25
N ILE A 291 -36.74 -9.19 7.70
CA ILE A 291 -35.38 -9.17 8.29
C ILE A 291 -34.32 -8.85 7.23
N ILE A 292 -34.41 -9.44 6.04
CA ILE A 292 -33.49 -9.12 4.92
C ILE A 292 -33.63 -7.66 4.51
N GLY A 293 -34.87 -7.18 4.35
CA GLY A 293 -35.13 -5.80 3.94
C GLY A 293 -34.60 -4.78 4.96
N GLN A 294 -34.78 -5.05 6.25
CA GLN A 294 -34.23 -4.20 7.31
C GLN A 294 -32.70 -4.19 7.30
N TRP A 295 -32.08 -5.35 7.13
CA TRP A 295 -30.62 -5.47 7.11
C TRP A 295 -30.01 -4.80 5.87
N LEU A 296 -30.62 -4.96 4.69
CA LEU A 296 -30.22 -4.24 3.48
C LEU A 296 -30.35 -2.73 3.64
N MET A 297 -31.38 -2.24 4.33
CA MET A 297 -31.51 -0.82 4.63
C MET A 297 -30.42 -0.30 5.57
N VAL A 298 -30.10 -1.05 6.65
CA VAL A 298 -28.99 -0.69 7.54
C VAL A 298 -27.68 -0.67 6.76
N LEU A 299 -27.42 -1.69 5.95
CA LEU A 299 -26.21 -1.75 5.12
C LEU A 299 -26.12 -0.61 4.12
N GLY A 300 -27.19 -0.33 3.38
CA GLY A 300 -27.21 0.77 2.44
C GLY A 300 -26.97 2.11 3.15
N LEU A 301 -27.61 2.32 4.29
CA LEU A 301 -27.42 3.53 5.09
C LEU A 301 -25.99 3.64 5.65
N SER A 302 -25.44 2.57 6.22
CA SER A 302 -24.07 2.54 6.72
C SER A 302 -23.03 2.69 5.60
N ALA A 303 -23.31 2.20 4.39
CA ALA A 303 -22.45 2.40 3.23
C ALA A 303 -22.43 3.87 2.80
N VAL A 304 -23.59 4.54 2.78
CA VAL A 304 -23.68 5.97 2.48
C VAL A 304 -22.99 6.81 3.55
N THR A 305 -23.30 6.58 4.83
CA THR A 305 -22.76 7.41 5.91
C THR A 305 -21.29 7.10 6.19
N GLY A 306 -20.92 5.82 6.18
CA GLY A 306 -19.51 5.41 6.29
C GLY A 306 -18.69 5.83 5.08
N GLY A 307 -19.25 5.78 3.87
CA GLY A 307 -18.61 6.29 2.66
C GLY A 307 -18.36 7.80 2.71
N ALA A 308 -19.36 8.58 3.14
CA ALA A 308 -19.22 10.01 3.34
C ALA A 308 -18.14 10.35 4.39
N ILE A 309 -18.14 9.64 5.52
CA ILE A 309 -17.13 9.82 6.58
C ILE A 309 -15.73 9.43 6.07
N GLY A 310 -15.62 8.32 5.34
CA GLY A 310 -14.34 7.87 4.76
C GLY A 310 -13.74 8.90 3.78
N LEU A 311 -14.55 9.43 2.87
CA LEU A 311 -14.13 10.47 1.93
C LEU A 311 -13.77 11.79 2.63
N LEU A 312 -14.53 12.16 3.67
CA LEU A 312 -14.21 13.33 4.49
C LEU A 312 -12.85 13.16 5.18
N PHE A 313 -12.60 11.99 5.76
CA PHE A 313 -11.35 11.69 6.43
C PHE A 313 -10.16 11.68 5.47
N GLU A 314 -10.33 11.09 4.28
CA GLU A 314 -9.34 11.13 3.20
C GLU A 314 -8.99 12.58 2.81
N ASN A 315 -10.01 13.42 2.58
CA ASN A 315 -9.79 14.82 2.21
C ASN A 315 -9.09 15.63 3.32
N ILE A 316 -9.49 15.44 4.58
CA ILE A 316 -8.86 16.10 5.73
C ILE A 316 -7.38 15.70 5.82
N LEU A 317 -7.09 14.41 5.67
CA LEU A 317 -5.73 13.90 5.74
C LEU A 317 -4.88 14.44 4.59
N LEU A 318 -5.40 14.46 3.36
CA LEU A 318 -4.68 15.02 2.21
C LEU A 318 -4.33 16.50 2.42
N VAL A 319 -5.26 17.31 2.95
CA VAL A 319 -4.99 18.72 3.28
C VAL A 319 -3.88 18.85 4.33
N LEU A 320 -3.88 18.00 5.34
CA LEU A 320 -2.87 18.01 6.39
C LEU A 320 -1.49 17.55 5.90
N LEU A 321 -1.45 16.69 4.87
CA LEU A 321 -0.22 16.11 4.31
C LEU A 321 0.37 16.89 3.12
N LYS A 322 -0.37 17.86 2.55
CA LYS A 322 0.14 18.82 1.53
C LYS A 322 1.51 19.44 1.82
N PRO A 323 1.85 19.88 3.06
CA PRO A 323 3.16 20.48 3.31
C PRO A 323 4.33 19.48 3.31
N VAL A 324 4.06 18.17 3.34
CA VAL A 324 5.07 17.12 3.42
C VAL A 324 5.19 16.31 2.12
N LEU A 325 4.13 16.23 1.31
CA LEU A 325 4.18 15.53 0.01
C LEU A 325 4.44 16.50 -1.15
N PRO A 326 5.53 16.31 -1.92
CA PRO A 326 5.72 16.98 -3.20
C PRO A 326 4.80 16.35 -4.24
N ALA A 327 4.06 17.20 -4.97
CA ALA A 327 3.26 16.88 -6.16
C ALA A 327 1.94 16.10 -5.95
N ASP A 328 0.96 16.46 -6.80
CA ASP A 328 -0.42 16.02 -6.81
C ASP A 328 -0.54 14.49 -6.83
N LEU A 329 -1.03 13.91 -5.71
CA LEU A 329 -1.35 12.48 -5.71
C LEU A 329 -2.42 12.24 -6.78
N PRO A 330 -2.21 11.26 -7.68
CA PRO A 330 -3.20 10.93 -8.69
C PRO A 330 -4.54 10.58 -8.01
N PRO A 331 -5.68 10.89 -8.67
CA PRO A 331 -7.00 10.62 -8.11
C PRO A 331 -7.12 9.13 -7.75
N ALA A 332 -7.69 8.85 -6.58
CA ALA A 332 -8.02 7.48 -6.19
C ALA A 332 -8.86 6.82 -7.30
N SER A 333 -8.51 5.59 -7.67
CA SER A 333 -9.30 4.85 -8.64
C SER A 333 -10.70 4.56 -8.05
N LEU A 334 -11.71 4.33 -8.90
CA LEU A 334 -13.01 3.81 -8.46
C LEU A 334 -12.91 2.38 -7.90
N TRP A 335 -11.75 1.73 -8.11
CA TRP A 335 -11.45 0.37 -7.69
C TRP A 335 -11.54 0.17 -6.16
N PRO A 336 -10.90 0.99 -5.29
CA PRO A 336 -11.11 0.98 -3.85
C PRO A 336 -12.57 1.01 -3.38
N TRP A 337 -13.43 1.76 -4.07
CA TRP A 337 -14.84 1.90 -3.70
C TRP A 337 -15.63 0.60 -3.96
N LEU A 338 -15.38 0.00 -5.12
CA LEU A 338 -15.97 -1.27 -5.54
C LEU A 338 -15.52 -2.42 -4.61
N TRP A 339 -14.24 -2.40 -4.22
CA TRP A 339 -13.67 -3.38 -3.28
C TRP A 339 -14.15 -3.20 -1.85
N ALA A 340 -14.20 -1.98 -1.32
CA ALA A 340 -14.67 -1.75 0.04
C ALA A 340 -16.15 -2.14 0.20
N LEU A 341 -17.00 -1.79 -0.78
CA LEU A 341 -18.40 -2.20 -0.77
C LEU A 341 -18.54 -3.71 -0.94
N GLY A 342 -17.77 -4.33 -1.82
CA GLY A 342 -17.77 -5.79 -2.05
C GLY A 342 -17.29 -6.58 -0.83
N ALA A 343 -16.14 -6.24 -0.27
CA ALA A 343 -15.61 -6.85 0.93
C ALA A 343 -16.57 -6.67 2.10
N MET A 344 -17.13 -5.48 2.28
CA MET A 344 -18.07 -5.22 3.36
C MET A 344 -19.38 -6.01 3.21
N THR A 345 -19.95 -6.09 2.00
CA THR A 345 -21.15 -6.89 1.77
C THR A 345 -20.89 -8.37 2.01
N VAL A 346 -19.75 -8.90 1.57
CA VAL A 346 -19.41 -10.32 1.79
C VAL A 346 -19.13 -10.61 3.27
N ILE A 347 -18.34 -9.77 3.95
CA ILE A 347 -18.07 -9.89 5.39
C ILE A 347 -19.37 -9.83 6.18
N SER A 348 -20.21 -8.83 5.89
CA SER A 348 -21.48 -8.67 6.59
C SER A 348 -22.42 -9.85 6.32
N LEU A 349 -22.48 -10.35 5.09
CA LEU A 349 -23.30 -11.50 4.73
C LEU A 349 -22.82 -12.78 5.44
N LEU A 350 -21.51 -13.04 5.46
CA LEU A 350 -20.91 -14.20 6.13
C LEU A 350 -21.14 -14.16 7.62
N VAL A 351 -20.85 -13.03 8.26
CA VAL A 351 -20.98 -12.83 9.70
C VAL A 351 -22.46 -12.80 10.12
N GLY A 352 -23.33 -12.27 9.26
CA GLY A 352 -24.77 -12.19 9.46
C GLY A 352 -25.52 -13.50 9.24
N LEU A 353 -25.00 -14.44 8.44
CA LEU A 353 -25.70 -15.66 8.04
C LEU A 353 -26.14 -16.53 9.22
N ARG A 354 -25.27 -16.71 10.21
CA ARG A 354 -25.56 -17.52 11.40
C ARG A 354 -26.57 -16.89 12.35
N PRO A 355 -26.37 -15.66 12.84
CA PRO A 355 -27.34 -15.04 13.74
C PRO A 355 -28.70 -14.82 13.03
N TYR A 356 -28.69 -14.67 11.70
CA TYR A 356 -29.89 -14.70 10.86
C TYR A 356 -30.62 -16.05 10.86
N ARG A 357 -29.89 -17.16 10.65
CA ARG A 357 -30.49 -18.51 10.72
C ARG A 357 -30.98 -18.85 12.12
N LEU A 358 -30.27 -18.42 13.17
CA LEU A 358 -30.71 -18.54 14.56
C LEU A 358 -32.04 -17.81 14.79
N LEU A 359 -32.19 -16.61 14.24
CA LEU A 359 -33.43 -15.81 14.31
C LEU A 359 -34.61 -16.50 13.62
N LEU A 360 -34.37 -17.14 12.47
CA LEU A 360 -35.40 -17.89 11.76
C LEU A 360 -35.73 -19.23 12.43
N ALA A 361 -34.75 -19.86 13.10
CA ALA A 361 -34.90 -21.14 13.80
C ALA A 361 -35.49 -21.02 15.21
N THR A 362 -35.72 -19.81 15.74
CA THR A 362 -36.35 -19.63 17.04
C THR A 362 -37.75 -20.27 17.09
N GLN A 363 -37.97 -21.11 18.10
CA GLN A 363 -39.28 -21.72 18.33
C GLN A 363 -40.18 -20.74 19.10
N PRO A 364 -41.51 -20.73 18.82
CA PRO A 364 -42.47 -19.90 19.56
C PRO A 364 -42.44 -20.12 21.07
N LEU A 365 -42.06 -21.33 21.50
CA LEU A 365 -41.93 -21.75 22.91
C LEU A 365 -40.92 -20.92 23.72
N ARG A 366 -39.99 -20.20 23.06
CA ARG A 366 -39.00 -19.35 23.74
C ARG A 366 -39.63 -18.18 24.51
N VAL A 367 -40.83 -17.74 24.12
CA VAL A 367 -41.60 -16.71 24.84
C VAL A 367 -41.96 -17.17 26.26
N LEU A 368 -42.21 -18.47 26.44
CA LEU A 368 -42.58 -19.08 27.72
C LEU A 368 -41.37 -19.64 28.48
N ARG A 369 -40.30 -20.05 27.78
CA ARG A 369 -39.09 -20.60 28.40
C ARG A 369 -37.83 -20.09 27.70
N ARG A 370 -37.11 -19.18 28.37
CA ARG A 370 -35.87 -18.55 27.84
C ARG A 370 -34.73 -19.55 27.58
N ASP A 371 -34.84 -20.77 28.11
CA ASP A 371 -33.81 -21.83 28.02
C ASP A 371 -33.84 -22.65 26.73
N VAL A 372 -34.80 -22.44 25.82
CA VAL A 372 -34.88 -23.19 24.55
C VAL A 372 -33.98 -22.55 23.50
N VAL A 373 -32.72 -22.99 23.45
CA VAL A 373 -31.75 -22.59 22.42
C VAL A 373 -31.95 -23.45 21.18
N ALA A 374 -32.28 -22.82 20.05
CA ALA A 374 -32.40 -23.53 18.77
C ALA A 374 -31.03 -24.10 18.33
N ARG A 375 -30.98 -25.41 18.05
CA ARG A 375 -29.79 -26.09 17.54
C ARG A 375 -29.56 -25.73 16.07
N VAL A 376 -28.81 -24.66 15.82
CA VAL A 376 -28.22 -24.37 14.50
C VAL A 376 -26.90 -25.13 14.32
N TRP A 377 -26.36 -25.11 13.08
CA TRP A 377 -25.10 -25.72 12.66
C TRP A 377 -24.04 -25.78 13.77
N PRO A 378 -23.34 -26.92 13.92
CA PRO A 378 -22.33 -27.08 14.95
C PRO A 378 -21.27 -25.98 14.83
N LEU A 379 -20.97 -25.33 15.95
CA LEU A 379 -19.95 -24.27 16.04
C LEU A 379 -18.61 -24.71 15.43
N LYS A 380 -18.32 -26.02 15.52
CA LYS A 380 -17.15 -26.70 14.96
C LYS A 380 -17.01 -26.58 13.43
N ILE A 381 -18.10 -26.41 12.68
CA ILE A 381 -18.08 -26.32 11.20
C ILE A 381 -18.20 -24.86 10.75
N TYR A 382 -19.05 -24.07 11.41
CA TYR A 382 -19.28 -22.68 10.99
C TYR A 382 -18.06 -21.78 11.22
N LEU A 383 -17.39 -21.91 12.37
CA LEU A 383 -16.27 -21.05 12.73
C LEU A 383 -15.05 -21.23 11.81
N PRO A 384 -14.60 -22.46 11.44
CA PRO A 384 -13.51 -22.62 10.49
C PRO A 384 -13.90 -22.19 9.08
N VAL A 385 -15.14 -22.42 8.62
CA VAL A 385 -15.59 -21.95 7.30
C VAL A 385 -15.64 -20.43 7.23
N ALA A 386 -16.21 -19.76 8.24
CA ALA A 386 -16.22 -18.30 8.30
C ALA A 386 -14.80 -17.72 8.34
N CYS A 387 -13.90 -18.33 9.12
CA CYS A 387 -12.50 -17.93 9.18
C CYS A 387 -11.80 -18.13 7.83
N ALA A 388 -11.97 -19.31 7.19
CA ALA A 388 -11.38 -19.61 5.89
C ALA A 388 -11.84 -18.65 4.79
N VAL A 389 -13.12 -18.28 4.76
CA VAL A 389 -13.62 -17.32 3.77
C VAL A 389 -13.10 -15.91 4.06
N VAL A 390 -13.06 -15.46 5.32
CA VAL A 390 -12.45 -14.17 5.67
C VAL A 390 -10.97 -14.15 5.25
N VAL A 391 -10.22 -15.21 5.55
CA VAL A 391 -8.81 -15.35 5.16
C VAL A 391 -8.64 -15.37 3.64
N ALA A 392 -9.49 -16.10 2.90
CA ALA A 392 -9.44 -16.11 1.44
C ALA A 392 -9.73 -14.72 0.84
N LEU A 393 -10.65 -13.98 1.44
CA LEU A 393 -11.00 -12.62 1.00
C LEU A 393 -9.87 -11.63 1.31
N LEU A 394 -9.24 -11.74 2.49
CA LEU A 394 -8.04 -10.99 2.85
C LEU A 394 -6.87 -11.32 1.91
N ALA A 395 -6.68 -12.60 1.57
CA ALA A 395 -5.63 -13.06 0.66
C ALA A 395 -5.83 -12.56 -0.78
N GLY A 396 -7.09 -12.52 -1.23
CA GLY A 396 -7.46 -11.92 -2.52
C GLY A 396 -7.32 -10.41 -2.56
N LEU A 397 -7.50 -9.72 -1.43
CA LEU A 397 -7.36 -8.26 -1.30
C LEU A 397 -5.90 -7.80 -1.28
N MET A 398 -5.03 -8.51 -0.55
CA MET A 398 -3.65 -8.08 -0.30
C MET A 398 -2.58 -8.88 -1.06
N GLY A 399 -3.00 -9.68 -2.04
CA GLY A 399 -2.07 -10.41 -2.91
C GLY A 399 -1.21 -11.40 -2.13
N GLY A 400 -1.83 -12.35 -1.41
CA GLY A 400 -1.18 -13.58 -0.92
C GLY A 400 0.19 -13.45 -0.24
N SER A 401 0.55 -12.29 0.30
CA SER A 401 1.91 -12.01 0.72
C SER A 401 2.29 -12.82 1.97
N MET A 402 3.58 -13.13 2.13
CA MET A 402 4.11 -13.85 3.29
C MET A 402 3.73 -13.15 4.62
N LEU A 403 3.58 -11.82 4.57
CA LEU A 403 3.16 -10.98 5.69
C LEU A 403 1.76 -11.31 6.20
N LEU A 404 0.80 -11.55 5.30
CA LEU A 404 -0.57 -11.92 5.68
C LEU A 404 -0.57 -13.22 6.48
N TRP A 405 0.17 -14.22 6.01
CA TRP A 405 0.32 -15.50 6.70
C TRP A 405 0.99 -15.35 8.06
N ALA A 406 2.02 -14.50 8.17
CA ALA A 406 2.68 -14.19 9.44
C ALA A 406 1.71 -13.54 10.45
N VAL A 407 0.88 -12.60 10.02
CA VAL A 407 -0.12 -11.93 10.89
C VAL A 407 -1.20 -12.89 11.34
N LEU A 408 -1.72 -13.72 10.44
CA LEU A 408 -2.72 -14.74 10.80
C LEU A 408 -2.13 -15.77 11.76
N ALA A 409 -0.92 -16.25 11.50
CA ALA A 409 -0.22 -17.17 12.41
C ALA A 409 -0.01 -16.52 13.78
N GLY A 410 0.43 -15.26 13.81
CA GLY A 410 0.60 -14.49 15.04
C GLY A 410 -0.70 -14.34 15.83
N ALA A 411 -1.82 -14.05 15.16
CA ALA A 411 -3.14 -13.94 15.79
C ALA A 411 -3.59 -15.28 16.39
N VAL A 412 -3.37 -16.39 15.70
CA VAL A 412 -3.68 -17.74 16.20
C VAL A 412 -2.81 -18.10 17.41
N ILE A 413 -1.51 -17.81 17.35
CA ILE A 413 -0.57 -18.03 18.46
C ILE A 413 -0.97 -17.20 19.67
N LEU A 414 -1.30 -15.91 19.48
CA LEU A 414 -1.74 -15.03 20.56
C LEU A 414 -3.05 -15.53 21.17
N ALA A 415 -4.01 -15.96 20.36
CA ALA A 415 -5.26 -16.53 20.86
C ALA A 415 -5.03 -17.82 21.66
N LEU A 416 -4.12 -18.69 21.20
CA LEU A 416 -3.71 -19.88 21.93
C LEU A 416 -3.04 -19.51 23.26
N MET A 417 -2.11 -18.57 23.26
CA MET A 417 -1.44 -18.09 24.48
C MET A 417 -2.44 -17.50 25.48
N CYS A 418 -3.34 -16.62 25.04
CA CYS A 418 -4.40 -16.06 25.90
C CYS A 418 -5.33 -17.17 26.44
N GLY A 419 -5.67 -18.15 25.62
CA GLY A 419 -6.44 -19.32 26.04
C GLY A 419 -5.72 -20.17 27.09
N LEU A 420 -4.41 -20.37 26.91
CA LEU A 420 -3.55 -21.11 27.83
C LEU A 420 -3.39 -20.38 29.16
N VAL A 421 -3.16 -19.08 29.13
CA VAL A 421 -3.11 -18.21 30.31
C VAL A 421 -4.46 -18.22 31.03
N GLY A 422 -5.57 -18.07 30.32
CA GLY A 422 -6.91 -18.15 30.90
C GLY A 422 -7.20 -19.50 31.55
N TRP A 423 -6.81 -20.59 30.88
CA TRP A 423 -6.93 -21.95 31.43
C TRP A 423 -6.06 -22.15 32.68
N MET A 424 -4.82 -21.66 32.67
CA MET A 424 -3.91 -21.71 33.80
C MET A 424 -4.45 -20.91 34.99
N LEU A 425 -4.96 -19.69 34.75
CA LEU A 425 -5.62 -18.87 35.77
C LEU A 425 -6.83 -19.59 36.38
N LEU A 426 -7.69 -20.18 35.54
CA LEU A 426 -8.84 -20.94 36.00
C LEU A 426 -8.44 -22.18 36.83
N ASN A 427 -7.35 -22.86 36.45
CA ASN A 427 -6.82 -23.99 37.23
C ASN A 427 -6.22 -23.55 38.57
N VAL A 428 -5.51 -22.42 38.63
CA VAL A 428 -5.01 -21.85 39.89
C VAL A 428 -6.17 -21.42 40.79
N LEU A 429 -7.20 -20.76 40.23
CA LEU A 429 -8.42 -20.38 40.96
C LEU A 429 -9.23 -21.59 41.46
N ARG A 430 -9.14 -22.76 40.80
CA ARG A 430 -9.71 -24.02 41.32
C ARG A 430 -9.00 -24.52 42.57
N GLY A 431 -7.70 -24.27 42.70
CA GLY A 431 -6.90 -24.71 43.84
C GLY A 431 -6.98 -23.81 45.07
N MET A 432 -7.43 -22.56 44.94
CA MET A 432 -7.47 -21.60 46.03
C MET A 432 -8.80 -21.65 46.81
N THR A 433 -8.76 -22.03 48.08
CA THR A 433 -9.90 -21.93 48.99
C THR A 433 -10.03 -20.50 49.52
N LEU A 434 -10.83 -19.68 48.85
CA LEU A 434 -11.14 -18.31 49.28
C LEU A 434 -12.08 -18.33 50.51
N THR A 435 -11.69 -17.61 51.57
CA THR A 435 -12.39 -17.53 52.86
C THR A 435 -13.61 -16.60 52.85
N SER A 436 -13.69 -15.64 51.93
CA SER A 436 -14.82 -14.70 51.83
C SER A 436 -15.95 -15.23 50.92
N LEU A 437 -17.16 -15.32 51.49
CA LEU A 437 -18.39 -15.81 50.84
C LEU A 437 -18.72 -15.16 49.48
N PRO A 438 -18.67 -13.83 49.29
CA PRO A 438 -19.01 -13.22 47.99
C PRO A 438 -17.99 -13.56 46.89
N LEU A 439 -16.70 -13.63 47.22
CA LEU A 439 -15.65 -14.04 46.27
C LEU A 439 -15.76 -15.53 45.92
N ARG A 440 -16.11 -16.38 46.89
CA ARG A 440 -16.34 -17.81 46.65
C ARG A 440 -17.55 -18.06 45.74
N LEU A 441 -18.61 -17.28 45.87
CA LEU A 441 -19.79 -17.36 44.99
C LEU A 441 -19.49 -16.83 43.57
N ALA A 442 -18.70 -15.76 43.44
CA ALA A 442 -18.26 -15.24 42.14
C ALA A 442 -17.36 -16.25 41.40
N VAL A 443 -16.36 -16.81 42.08
CA VAL A 443 -15.42 -17.80 41.53
C VAL A 443 -16.14 -19.12 41.20
N SER A 444 -17.05 -19.59 42.06
CA SER A 444 -17.81 -20.81 41.78
C SER A 444 -18.82 -20.68 40.63
N ARG A 445 -19.41 -19.49 40.40
CA ARG A 445 -20.20 -19.23 39.18
C ARG A 445 -19.33 -19.27 37.93
N LEU A 446 -18.16 -18.65 37.97
CA LEU A 446 -17.20 -18.61 36.86
C LEU A 446 -16.68 -20.02 36.50
N LEU A 447 -16.49 -20.88 37.50
CA LEU A 447 -16.08 -22.28 37.31
C LEU A 447 -17.21 -23.22 36.85
N ARG A 448 -18.48 -22.90 37.13
CA ARG A 448 -19.65 -23.71 36.74
C ARG A 448 -20.19 -23.41 35.34
N GLN A 449 -19.89 -22.24 34.77
CA GLN A 449 -20.22 -21.89 33.39
C GLN A 449 -18.95 -21.49 32.64
N PRO A 450 -18.13 -22.46 32.17
CA PRO A 450 -16.87 -22.14 31.49
C PRO A 450 -17.03 -21.61 30.06
N TRP A 451 -18.26 -21.43 29.54
CA TRP A 451 -18.53 -21.17 28.12
C TRP A 451 -19.72 -20.25 27.89
#